data_AF-A0A2K8BQW5-F1
#
_entry.id   AF-A0A2K8BQW5-F1
#
_cell.length_a   1.000
_cell.length_b   1.000
_cell.length_c   1.000
_cell.angle_alpha   90.00
_cell.angle_beta   90.00
_cell.angle_gamma   90.00
#
_symmetry.space_group_name_H-M   'P 1'
#
loop_
_entity.id
_entity.type
_entity.pdbx_description
1 polymer ?
#
loop_
_entity_poly.entity_id
_entity_poly.type
_entity_poly.pdbx_seq_one_letter_code
_entity_poly.pdbx_strand_id
1 'polypeptide(L)'
;IRPPNLYRLKIDLPLGSPAVSCTILPGGISVSSALVTQTGDKEFVMVGGYQCDNQKRMFCNTITLDDNNIEIGERETPDWTPDIKHCKIWFGSDMGNGAILLGIPGDNRQLISDANYFYILRCGGTREDEEEMAQTCSQTSTEDPGDSTPFEDSEEFCFSAEANSFDDDDIDTYNEDDEEDES
;
A
#
# COMPACT_ATOMS: atom_id res chain seq x y z
N ILE A 1 6.39 -20.30 -0.10
CA ILE A 1 7.26 -19.46 -0.97
C ILE A 1 6.37 -18.83 -2.02
N ARG A 2 6.41 -17.51 -2.21
CA ARG A 2 5.53 -16.81 -3.17
C ARG A 2 6.07 -16.99 -4.60
N PRO A 3 5.22 -17.21 -5.62
CA PRO A 3 5.70 -17.42 -6.98
C PRO A 3 6.34 -16.14 -7.54
N PRO A 4 7.56 -16.19 -8.09
CA PRO A 4 8.23 -15.03 -8.68
C PRO A 4 7.77 -14.80 -10.12
N ASN A 5 6.46 -14.91 -10.39
CA ASN A 5 5.93 -14.81 -11.75
C ASN A 5 5.74 -13.34 -12.13
N LEU A 6 6.27 -12.95 -13.29
CA LEU A 6 6.04 -11.63 -13.88
C LEU A 6 5.22 -11.79 -15.15
N TYR A 7 4.08 -11.11 -15.20
CA TYR A 7 3.16 -11.17 -16.33
C TYR A 7 3.06 -9.80 -16.99
N ARG A 8 3.09 -9.79 -18.32
CA ARG A 8 2.78 -8.62 -19.14
C ARG A 8 1.46 -8.87 -19.85
N LEU A 9 0.47 -8.03 -19.54
CA LEU A 9 -0.79 -7.98 -20.28
C LEU A 9 -0.69 -6.87 -21.31
N LYS A 10 -0.81 -7.21 -22.59
CA LYS A 10 -0.94 -6.23 -23.69
C LYS A 10 -2.40 -6.18 -24.11
N ILE A 11 -2.97 -4.98 -24.16
CA ILE A 11 -4.34 -4.71 -24.55
C ILE A 11 -4.32 -3.86 -25.82
N ASP A 12 -4.89 -4.37 -26.91
CA ASP A 12 -5.08 -3.68 -28.17
C ASP A 12 -6.58 -3.34 -28.34
N LEU A 13 -6.91 -2.13 -28.81
CA LEU A 13 -8.29 -1.64 -28.96
C LEU A 13 -8.65 -1.36 -30.43
N PRO A 14 -8.76 -2.38 -31.29
CA PRO A 14 -9.21 -2.20 -32.67
C PRO A 14 -10.70 -1.88 -32.76
N LEU A 15 -11.15 -1.41 -33.92
CA LEU A 15 -12.58 -1.26 -34.21
C LEU A 15 -13.27 -2.62 -34.16
N GLY A 16 -14.19 -2.81 -33.21
CA GLY A 16 -14.91 -4.06 -32.97
C GLY A 16 -14.84 -4.47 -31.51
N SER A 17 -13.75 -5.14 -31.12
CA SER A 17 -13.57 -5.68 -29.76
C SER A 17 -12.12 -5.56 -29.27
N PRO A 18 -11.88 -5.34 -27.96
CA PRO A 18 -10.55 -5.41 -27.38
C PRO A 18 -9.88 -6.77 -27.61
N ALA A 19 -8.57 -6.77 -27.87
CA ALA A 19 -7.74 -7.97 -27.91
C ALA A 19 -6.75 -7.94 -26.74
N VAL A 20 -6.67 -9.02 -25.97
CA VAL A 20 -5.78 -9.13 -24.80
C VAL A 20 -4.80 -10.28 -25.03
N SER A 21 -3.52 -10.03 -24.81
CA SER A 21 -2.48 -11.06 -24.81
C SER A 21 -1.69 -11.04 -23.50
N CYS A 22 -1.40 -12.22 -22.96
CA CYS A 22 -0.60 -12.39 -21.75
C CYS A 22 0.73 -13.04 -22.11
N THR A 23 1.83 -12.43 -21.71
CA THR A 23 3.19 -12.98 -21.86
C THR A 23 3.80 -13.14 -20.47
N ILE A 24 4.40 -14.30 -20.20
CA ILE A 24 5.20 -14.51 -19.00
C ILE A 24 6.60 -13.97 -19.28
N LEU A 25 7.06 -13.03 -18.46
CA LEU A 25 8.41 -12.47 -18.55
C LEU A 25 9.35 -13.19 -17.57
N PRO A 26 10.62 -13.42 -17.93
CA PRO A 26 11.64 -13.86 -16.98
C PRO A 26 11.98 -12.74 -15.98
N GLY A 27 12.70 -13.07 -14.91
CA GLY A 27 13.23 -12.05 -13.98
C GLY A 27 12.20 -11.49 -12.98
N GLY A 28 11.05 -12.15 -12.81
CA GLY A 28 10.14 -11.83 -11.72
C GLY A 28 10.75 -12.08 -10.34
N ILE A 29 10.17 -11.45 -9.31
CA ILE A 29 10.64 -11.51 -7.93
C ILE A 29 9.55 -12.02 -7.00
N SER A 30 9.95 -12.82 -6.01
CA SER A 30 9.04 -13.35 -4.99
C SER A 30 8.78 -12.29 -3.93
N VAL A 31 7.64 -11.60 -4.04
CA VAL A 31 7.23 -10.56 -3.09
C VAL A 31 5.70 -10.40 -3.09
N SER A 32 5.14 -10.00 -1.95
CA SER A 32 3.76 -9.51 -1.84
C SER A 32 3.70 -8.19 -1.09
N SER A 33 2.69 -7.38 -1.40
CA SER A 33 2.41 -6.09 -0.74
C SER A 33 3.62 -5.14 -0.75
N ALA A 34 4.42 -5.17 -1.83
CA ALA A 34 5.47 -4.20 -2.04
C ALA A 34 4.86 -2.83 -2.39
N LEU A 35 5.57 -1.78 -2.03
CA LEU A 35 5.22 -0.40 -2.33
C LEU A 35 5.99 0.03 -3.57
N VAL A 36 5.34 0.70 -4.52
CA VAL A 36 5.96 1.14 -5.77
C VAL A 36 5.71 2.63 -5.94
N THR A 37 6.76 3.40 -6.21
CA THR A 37 6.68 4.84 -6.50
C THR A 37 7.41 5.13 -7.82
N GLN A 38 6.93 6.10 -8.58
CA GLN A 38 7.56 6.52 -9.83
C GLN A 38 8.69 7.52 -9.54
N THR A 39 9.91 7.23 -9.99
CA THR A 39 11.09 8.10 -9.84
C THR A 39 11.49 8.80 -11.14
N GLY A 40 10.98 8.34 -12.28
CA GLY A 40 11.14 8.98 -13.60
C GLY A 40 10.12 8.47 -14.62
N ASP A 41 10.16 8.98 -15.85
CA ASP A 41 9.14 8.71 -16.87
C ASP A 41 8.84 7.22 -17.09
N LYS A 42 9.88 6.39 -17.14
CA LYS A 42 9.79 4.92 -17.26
C LYS A 42 10.55 4.20 -16.13
N GLU A 43 10.82 4.89 -15.03
CA GLU A 43 11.58 4.35 -13.89
C GLU A 43 10.73 4.40 -12.62
N PHE A 44 10.69 3.27 -11.92
CA PHE A 44 9.99 3.10 -10.66
C PHE A 44 10.92 2.47 -9.64
N VAL A 45 10.64 2.70 -8.37
CA VAL A 45 11.30 2.02 -7.27
C VAL A 45 10.29 1.19 -6.52
N MET A 46 10.59 -0.10 -6.37
CA MET A 46 9.88 -1.01 -5.50
C MET A 46 10.59 -1.11 -4.16
N VAL A 47 9.85 -0.88 -3.08
CA VAL A 47 10.33 -0.93 -1.71
C VAL A 47 9.49 -1.91 -0.92
N GLY A 48 10.17 -2.70 -0.11
CA GLY A 48 9.53 -3.42 0.97
C GLY A 48 8.61 -4.56 0.54
N GLY A 49 7.53 -4.76 1.30
CA GLY A 49 6.67 -5.94 1.20
C GLY A 49 7.26 -7.15 1.93
N TYR A 50 6.87 -8.35 1.52
CA TYR A 50 7.17 -9.59 2.23
C TYR A 50 7.67 -10.68 1.29
N GLN A 51 8.73 -11.40 1.67
CA GLN A 51 9.29 -12.55 0.92
C GLN A 51 8.56 -13.85 1.25
N CYS A 52 8.26 -14.06 2.53
CA CYS A 52 7.34 -15.08 3.06
C CYS A 52 6.50 -14.48 4.20
N ASP A 53 5.67 -15.27 4.89
CA ASP A 53 4.66 -14.75 5.85
C ASP A 53 5.29 -14.13 7.11
N ASN A 54 6.52 -14.52 7.45
CA ASN A 54 7.23 -14.06 8.63
C ASN A 54 8.52 -13.28 8.30
N GLN A 55 8.74 -12.92 7.03
CA GLN A 55 9.95 -12.22 6.60
C GLN A 55 9.62 -11.01 5.72
N LYS A 56 9.84 -9.81 6.28
CA LYS A 56 9.82 -8.56 5.52
C LYS A 56 10.95 -8.54 4.49
N ARG A 57 10.71 -7.93 3.34
CA ARG A 57 11.73 -7.71 2.31
C ARG A 57 12.48 -6.40 2.60
N MET A 58 13.71 -6.46 3.08
CA MET A 58 14.44 -5.24 3.50
C MET A 58 15.14 -4.51 2.34
N PHE A 59 15.25 -5.09 1.16
CA PHE A 59 15.95 -4.48 0.02
C PHE A 59 14.99 -3.88 -1.01
N CYS A 60 15.52 -2.97 -1.83
CA CYS A 60 14.78 -2.25 -2.85
C CYS A 60 15.18 -2.69 -4.25
N ASN A 61 14.31 -2.44 -5.22
CA ASN A 61 14.57 -2.69 -6.63
C ASN A 61 14.21 -1.47 -7.46
N THR A 62 15.00 -1.21 -8.49
CA THR A 62 14.60 -0.31 -9.56
C THR A 62 13.87 -1.13 -10.62
N ILE A 63 12.72 -0.65 -11.07
CA ILE A 63 11.96 -1.23 -12.18
C ILE A 63 12.04 -0.24 -13.33
N THR A 64 12.58 -0.67 -14.45
CA THR A 64 12.59 0.11 -15.69
C THR A 64 11.62 -0.52 -16.68
N LEU A 65 10.78 0.33 -17.27
CA LEU A 65 9.86 -0.07 -18.32
C LEU A 65 10.48 0.28 -19.67
N ASP A 66 10.54 -0.70 -20.56
CA ASP A 66 10.78 -0.48 -21.98
C ASP A 66 9.51 -0.87 -22.75
N ASP A 67 9.41 -0.48 -24.03
CA ASP A 67 8.21 -0.65 -24.84
C ASP A 67 7.72 -2.12 -24.84
N ASN A 68 8.66 -3.07 -24.77
CA ASN A 68 8.37 -4.50 -24.77
C ASN A 68 8.92 -5.26 -23.55
N ASN A 69 9.64 -4.63 -22.62
CA ASN A 69 10.32 -5.32 -21.52
C ASN A 69 10.08 -4.65 -20.17
N ILE A 70 10.18 -5.44 -19.11
CA ILE A 70 10.20 -4.95 -17.72
C ILE A 70 11.46 -5.50 -17.08
N GLU A 71 12.38 -4.62 -16.68
CA GLU A 71 13.62 -5.01 -16.04
C GLU A 71 13.57 -4.66 -14.56
N ILE A 72 13.95 -5.63 -13.71
CA ILE A 72 13.97 -5.46 -12.26
C ILE A 72 15.44 -5.57 -11.81
N GLY A 73 16.03 -4.43 -11.50
CA GLY A 73 17.40 -4.31 -11.00
C GLY A 73 17.46 -4.20 -9.49
N GLU A 74 18.56 -4.64 -8.87
CA GLU A 74 18.82 -4.39 -7.45
C GLU A 74 19.16 -2.91 -7.23
N ARG A 75 18.68 -2.35 -6.12
CA ARG A 75 18.96 -0.97 -5.70
C ARG A 75 19.58 -1.00 -4.30
N GLU A 76 20.37 0.03 -3.99
CA GLU A 76 20.88 0.23 -2.64
C GLU A 76 19.73 0.20 -1.62
N THR A 77 19.97 -0.51 -0.52
CA THR A 77 19.01 -0.65 0.56
C THR A 77 19.06 0.59 1.46
N PRO A 78 17.91 1.21 1.80
CA PRO A 78 17.88 2.30 2.76
C PRO A 78 18.49 1.89 4.10
N ASP A 79 19.10 2.84 4.82
CA ASP A 79 19.51 2.59 6.20
C ASP A 79 18.28 2.59 7.11
N TRP A 80 17.64 1.42 7.21
CA TRP A 80 16.46 1.25 8.04
C TRP A 80 16.78 1.48 9.51
N THR A 81 15.96 2.27 10.18
CA THR A 81 16.05 2.46 11.62
C THR A 81 15.83 1.14 12.38
N PRO A 82 16.37 1.00 13.61
CA PRO A 82 16.23 -0.24 14.37
C PRO A 82 14.78 -0.68 14.57
N ASP A 83 13.85 0.23 14.82
CA ASP A 83 12.44 -0.09 14.99
C ASP A 83 11.80 -0.64 13.71
N ILE A 84 12.11 -0.10 12.52
CA ILE A 84 11.68 -0.70 11.24
C ILE A 84 12.29 -2.10 11.06
N LYS A 85 13.59 -2.27 11.39
CA LYS A 85 14.29 -3.56 11.31
C LYS A 85 13.62 -4.61 12.21
N HIS A 86 13.31 -4.25 13.46
CA HIS A 86 12.76 -5.17 14.47
C HIS A 86 11.24 -5.34 14.42
N CYS A 87 10.49 -4.42 13.80
CA CYS A 87 9.04 -4.56 13.71
C CYS A 87 8.66 -5.77 12.84
N LYS A 88 7.58 -6.47 13.19
CA LYS A 88 7.14 -7.66 12.45
C LYS A 88 6.46 -7.30 11.12
N ILE A 89 5.74 -6.19 11.08
CA ILE A 89 4.94 -5.77 9.94
C ILE A 89 5.25 -4.32 9.57
N TRP A 90 4.98 -3.98 8.32
CA TRP A 90 4.94 -2.62 7.82
C TRP A 90 3.82 -2.51 6.79
N PHE A 91 3.39 -1.29 6.56
CA PHE A 91 2.40 -0.96 5.55
C PHE A 91 2.68 0.45 5.05
N GLY A 92 2.03 0.87 3.98
CA GLY A 92 2.31 2.18 3.42
C GLY A 92 1.65 2.38 2.08
N SER A 93 1.97 3.50 1.47
CA SER A 93 1.53 3.84 0.13
C SER A 93 2.53 4.77 -0.54
N ASP A 94 2.49 4.78 -1.86
CA ASP A 94 3.09 5.85 -2.67
C ASP A 94 2.47 7.20 -2.30
N MET A 95 3.31 8.22 -2.18
CA MET A 95 2.93 9.63 -2.04
C MET A 95 3.07 10.40 -3.35
N GLY A 96 3.54 9.74 -4.42
CA GLY A 96 3.96 10.36 -5.66
C GLY A 96 5.37 10.95 -5.57
N ASN A 97 5.88 11.45 -6.69
CA ASN A 97 7.18 12.13 -6.79
C ASN A 97 8.35 11.35 -6.18
N GLY A 98 8.35 10.03 -6.30
CA GLY A 98 9.40 9.17 -5.75
C GLY A 98 9.40 9.08 -4.23
N ALA A 99 8.32 9.41 -3.53
CA ALA A 99 8.23 9.33 -2.07
C ALA A 99 7.21 8.27 -1.62
N ILE A 100 7.52 7.59 -0.52
CA ILE A 100 6.67 6.56 0.08
C ILE A 100 6.42 6.89 1.54
N LEU A 101 5.15 6.86 1.96
CA LEU A 101 4.78 6.87 3.38
C LEU A 101 4.81 5.43 3.90
N LEU A 102 5.61 5.18 4.91
CA LEU A 102 5.79 3.88 5.55
C LEU A 102 5.33 3.94 7.01
N GLY A 103 4.43 3.05 7.40
CA GLY A 103 3.94 2.89 8.76
C GLY A 103 4.41 1.58 9.38
N ILE A 104 4.73 1.63 10.68
CA ILE A 104 4.92 0.45 11.53
C ILE A 104 4.02 0.59 12.76
N PRO A 105 3.46 -0.50 13.31
CA PRO A 105 2.75 -0.45 14.58
C PRO A 105 3.68 -0.05 15.71
N GLY A 106 3.14 0.70 16.67
CA GLY A 106 3.86 1.05 17.88
C GLY A 106 4.12 -0.15 18.79
N ASP A 107 5.16 -0.07 19.61
CA ASP A 107 5.44 -1.09 20.62
C ASP A 107 4.55 -0.87 21.84
N ASN A 108 3.60 -1.78 22.08
CA ASN A 108 2.68 -1.75 23.22
C ASN A 108 3.35 -2.00 24.59
N ARG A 109 4.68 -2.12 24.65
CA ARG A 109 5.41 -2.30 25.91
C ARG A 109 5.43 -1.06 26.80
N GLN A 110 5.11 0.12 26.29
CA GLN A 110 5.04 1.36 27.08
C GLN A 110 3.58 1.78 27.29
N LEU A 111 3.28 2.36 28.46
CA LEU A 111 1.93 2.77 28.87
C LEU A 111 1.30 3.85 27.98
N ILE A 112 2.10 4.51 27.14
CA ILE A 112 1.69 5.58 26.23
C ILE A 112 2.48 5.42 24.93
N SER A 113 2.10 4.47 24.09
CA SER A 113 2.66 4.34 22.73
C SER A 113 1.63 4.79 21.70
N ASP A 114 2.09 5.53 20.69
CA ASP A 114 1.27 5.79 19.52
C ASP A 114 0.89 4.48 18.83
N ALA A 115 -0.30 4.43 18.24
CA ALA A 115 -0.77 3.22 17.56
C ALA A 115 0.16 2.82 16.40
N ASN A 116 0.71 3.81 15.67
CA ASN A 116 1.64 3.62 14.57
C ASN A 116 2.69 4.73 14.55
N TYR A 117 3.91 4.39 14.14
CA TYR A 117 4.96 5.33 13.78
C TYR A 117 5.08 5.42 12.26
N PHE A 118 5.26 6.64 11.73
CA PHE A 118 5.31 6.90 10.29
C PHE A 118 6.64 7.48 9.86
N TYR A 119 7.07 7.08 8.67
CA TYR A 119 8.34 7.43 8.03
C TYR A 119 8.08 7.83 6.59
N ILE A 120 8.86 8.79 6.08
CA ILE A 120 8.86 9.13 4.66
C ILE A 120 10.17 8.63 4.06
N LEU A 121 10.07 7.70 3.11
CA LEU A 121 11.20 7.25 2.32
C LEU A 121 11.21 7.97 0.98
N ARG A 122 12.26 8.75 0.71
CA ARG A 122 12.49 9.38 -0.60
C ARG A 122 13.38 8.49 -1.44
N CYS A 123 12.87 8.05 -2.59
CA CYS A 123 13.51 7.12 -3.52
C CYS A 123 14.13 7.83 -4.73
N GLY A 124 13.66 9.04 -5.07
CA GLY A 124 14.28 9.89 -6.08
C GLY A 124 15.67 10.38 -5.66
N GLY A 125 16.50 10.77 -6.62
CA GLY A 125 17.73 11.52 -6.31
C GLY A 125 17.37 12.79 -5.54
N THR A 126 18.34 13.35 -4.80
CA THR A 126 18.24 14.69 -4.22
C THR A 126 17.95 15.67 -5.36
N ARG A 127 16.66 15.92 -5.62
CA ARG A 127 16.22 17.20 -6.15
C ARG A 127 16.79 18.22 -5.17
N GLU A 128 17.23 19.34 -5.70
CA GLU A 128 17.84 20.47 -4.99
C GLU A 128 16.85 21.15 -4.02
N ASP A 129 16.04 20.36 -3.30
CA ASP A 129 15.03 20.75 -2.33
C ASP A 129 15.63 20.76 -0.91
N GLU A 130 16.94 21.00 -0.78
CA GLU A 130 17.52 21.47 0.50
C GLU A 130 16.99 22.89 0.84
N GLU A 131 16.31 23.58 -0.09
CA GLU A 131 15.71 24.90 0.13
C GLU A 131 14.24 24.86 0.62
N GLU A 132 13.48 23.76 0.46
CA GLU A 132 12.07 23.72 0.90
C GLU A 132 11.88 23.33 2.37
N MET A 133 12.92 22.88 3.08
CA MET A 133 12.82 22.64 4.53
C MET A 133 12.82 23.95 5.35
N ALA A 134 12.99 25.11 4.71
CA ALA A 134 13.09 26.41 5.35
C ALA A 134 11.95 27.39 4.99
N GLN A 135 10.74 26.93 4.66
CA GLN A 135 9.56 27.79 4.43
C GLN A 135 8.31 26.96 4.79
N THR A 136 7.41 27.28 5.72
CA THR A 136 7.01 28.51 6.40
C THR A 136 6.23 28.15 7.68
N CYS A 137 6.82 28.31 8.87
CA CYS A 137 6.05 28.43 10.12
C CYS A 137 5.85 29.91 10.43
N SER A 138 4.99 30.59 9.69
CA SER A 138 4.49 31.93 10.03
C SER A 138 3.22 32.21 9.24
N GLN A 139 2.06 31.91 9.81
CA GLN A 139 0.84 32.62 9.44
C GLN A 139 0.41 33.47 10.62
N THR A 140 0.52 34.78 10.43
CA THR A 140 -0.07 35.82 11.26
C THR A 140 -1.58 35.83 11.00
N SER A 141 -2.38 35.68 12.04
CA SER A 141 -3.82 35.86 12.00
C SER A 141 -4.17 37.30 11.65
N THR A 142 -4.98 37.50 10.62
CA THR A 142 -5.83 38.68 10.49
C THR A 142 -7.21 38.22 10.04
N GLU A 143 -8.19 38.56 10.87
CA GLU A 143 -9.60 38.26 10.78
C GLU A 143 -10.28 39.33 9.89
N ASP A 144 -11.10 38.92 8.92
CA ASP A 144 -12.48 39.46 8.71
C ASP A 144 -13.18 38.66 7.58
N PRO A 145 -14.41 38.12 7.79
CA PRO A 145 -15.10 37.27 6.84
C PRO A 145 -16.07 38.08 5.97
N GLY A 146 -15.99 37.92 4.66
CA GLY A 146 -16.83 38.65 3.71
C GLY A 146 -17.30 37.78 2.55
N ASP A 147 -18.46 37.16 2.75
CA ASP A 147 -19.49 36.84 1.75
C ASP A 147 -19.07 35.96 0.55
N SER A 148 -19.39 34.66 0.64
CA SER A 148 -19.52 33.80 -0.53
C SER A 148 -20.65 32.80 -0.27
N THR A 149 -21.70 32.95 -1.07
CA THR A 149 -22.91 32.12 -1.10
C THR A 149 -22.59 30.63 -1.25
N PRO A 150 -23.34 29.69 -0.62
CA PRO A 150 -23.01 28.28 -0.70
C PRO A 150 -23.33 27.74 -2.10
N PHE A 151 -22.34 27.14 -2.76
CA PHE A 151 -22.59 26.20 -3.84
C PHE A 151 -23.11 24.90 -3.20
N GLU A 152 -24.43 24.73 -3.22
CA GLU A 152 -25.07 23.43 -2.97
C GLU A 152 -24.80 22.53 -4.17
N ASP A 153 -23.82 21.65 -4.04
CA ASP A 153 -23.93 20.26 -4.48
C ASP A 153 -22.77 19.47 -3.86
N SER A 154 -23.06 18.85 -2.72
CA SER A 154 -22.30 17.73 -2.21
C SER A 154 -23.33 16.82 -1.53
N GLU A 155 -23.79 15.85 -2.30
CA GLU A 155 -24.51 14.69 -1.79
C GLU A 155 -23.63 13.97 -0.77
N GLU A 156 -23.86 14.23 0.52
CA GLU A 156 -23.22 13.51 1.61
C GLU A 156 -23.84 12.12 1.74
N PHE A 157 -23.02 11.07 1.61
CA PHE A 157 -23.43 9.71 1.99
C PHE A 157 -23.27 9.54 3.51
N CYS A 158 -24.38 9.67 4.24
CA CYS A 158 -24.45 9.25 5.65
C CYS A 158 -24.59 7.73 5.75
N PHE A 159 -23.63 7.05 6.39
CA PHE A 159 -23.84 5.69 6.86
C PHE A 159 -24.69 5.73 8.13
N SER A 160 -25.98 5.44 8.01
CA SER A 160 -26.83 5.15 9.16
C SER A 160 -26.41 3.81 9.75
N ALA A 161 -25.87 3.84 10.98
CA ALA A 161 -25.55 2.66 11.77
C ALA A 161 -26.82 2.01 12.33
N GLU A 162 -27.64 1.42 11.45
CA GLU A 162 -28.85 0.69 11.84
C GLU A 162 -28.99 -0.57 10.97
N ALA A 163 -28.19 -1.58 11.31
CA ALA A 163 -28.46 -2.98 10.95
C ALA A 163 -28.05 -3.88 12.13
N ASN A 164 -28.49 -3.53 13.33
CA ASN A 164 -28.64 -4.48 14.44
C ASN A 164 -30.07 -5.03 14.39
N SER A 165 -30.30 -5.96 13.47
CA SER A 165 -31.44 -6.90 13.54
C SER A 165 -31.11 -8.11 12.67
N PHE A 166 -30.15 -8.92 13.10
CA PHE A 166 -30.21 -10.33 12.78
C PHE A 166 -31.11 -10.94 13.84
N ASP A 167 -32.32 -11.29 13.41
CA ASP A 167 -33.23 -12.12 14.18
C ASP A 167 -32.49 -13.40 14.58
N ASP A 168 -32.25 -13.53 15.89
CA ASP A 168 -32.11 -14.81 16.58
C ASP A 168 -33.39 -15.60 16.30
N ASP A 169 -33.31 -16.68 15.53
CA ASP A 169 -34.17 -17.87 15.63
C ASP A 169 -33.78 -18.86 14.52
N ASP A 170 -32.72 -19.64 14.74
CA ASP A 170 -32.66 -21.02 14.25
C ASP A 170 -31.78 -21.85 15.19
N ILE A 171 -32.47 -22.48 16.14
CA ILE A 171 -31.94 -23.43 17.10
C ILE A 171 -31.63 -24.75 16.37
N ASP A 172 -30.42 -24.87 15.85
CA ASP A 172 -29.90 -26.16 15.37
C ASP A 172 -29.73 -27.11 16.57
N THR A 173 -30.81 -27.80 16.88
CA THR A 173 -30.87 -28.86 17.89
C THR A 173 -30.06 -30.04 17.35
N TYR A 174 -28.83 -30.19 17.85
CA TYR A 174 -28.04 -31.41 17.73
C TYR A 174 -28.87 -32.59 18.27
N ASN A 175 -29.17 -33.56 17.41
CA ASN A 175 -29.89 -34.78 17.77
C ASN A 175 -28.85 -35.88 18.00
N GLU A 176 -28.51 -36.19 19.26
CA GLU A 176 -27.49 -37.19 19.66
C GLU A 176 -28.02 -38.64 19.70
N ASP A 177 -28.90 -39.02 18.77
CA ASP A 177 -29.62 -40.32 18.85
C ASP A 177 -29.29 -41.31 17.70
N ASP A 178 -28.10 -41.26 17.10
CA ASP A 178 -27.71 -42.24 16.05
C ASP A 178 -26.35 -42.93 16.33
N GLU A 179 -26.07 -43.20 17.61
CA GLU A 179 -25.00 -44.12 18.04
C GLU A 179 -25.58 -45.50 18.36
N GLU A 180 -25.98 -46.28 17.35
CA GLU A 180 -26.11 -47.74 17.48
C GLU A 180 -25.57 -48.48 16.24
N ASP A 181 -24.35 -48.97 16.40
CA ASP A 181 -23.92 -50.37 16.20
C ASP A 181 -24.16 -51.05 14.84
N GLU A 182 -23.09 -51.27 14.08
CA GLU A 182 -22.91 -52.52 13.30
C GLU A 182 -21.41 -52.87 13.20
N SER A 183 -20.99 -53.76 14.11
CA SER A 183 -20.15 -54.97 13.92
C SER A 183 -19.13 -55.04 12.78
#